data_AF-A0A958CIX3-F1
#
_entry.id   AF-A0A958CIX3-F1
#
_cell.length_a   1.000
_cell.length_b   1.000
_cell.length_c   1.000
_cell.angle_alpha   90.00
_cell.angle_beta   90.00
_cell.angle_gamma   90.00
#
_symmetry.space_group_name_H-M   'P 1'
#
loop_
_entity.id
_entity.type
_entity.pdbx_description
1 polymer ?
#
loop_
_entity_poly.entity_id
_entity_poly.type
_entity_poly.pdbx_seq_one_letter_code
_entity_poly.pdbx_strand_id
1 'polypeptide(L)'
;MNPTQLVLVALIAFAAAFIQSVVGFGSALLGMPLLVAVVGIQIASPLVAMLGVVLEMVLILRYREHLHVGIVGKLVAAAALGIPLGIYAVKNVDQRIVLGILAVVLVSYGVYGLSKFSLPTLEGNGWTYGLGFIAGILGGAYNTAGPPVIIYGHARRWPAT
;
A
#
# COMPACT_ATOMS: atom_id res chain seq x y z
N MET A 1 -20.43 -17.24 -1.20
CA MET A 1 -19.27 -17.50 -0.34
C MET A 1 -19.63 -18.65 0.59
N ASN A 2 -18.76 -19.64 0.71
CA ASN A 2 -18.95 -20.74 1.66
C ASN A 2 -18.56 -20.28 3.09
N PRO A 3 -19.10 -20.89 4.16
CA PRO A 3 -18.77 -20.51 5.55
C PRO A 3 -17.26 -20.47 5.82
N THR A 4 -16.51 -21.42 5.26
CA THR A 4 -15.04 -21.48 5.36
C THR A 4 -14.35 -20.25 4.75
N GLN A 5 -14.84 -19.76 3.60
CA GLN A 5 -14.28 -18.56 2.97
C GLN A 5 -14.53 -17.31 3.82
N LEU A 6 -15.70 -17.23 4.46
CA LEU A 6 -16.02 -16.11 5.35
C LEU A 6 -15.07 -16.06 6.55
N VAL A 7 -14.81 -17.21 7.17
CA VAL A 7 -13.86 -17.34 8.29
C VAL A 7 -12.45 -16.95 7.84
N LEU A 8 -11.99 -17.42 6.68
CA LEU A 8 -10.68 -17.06 6.13
C LEU A 8 -10.56 -15.56 5.86
N VAL A 9 -11.57 -14.95 5.22
CA VAL A 9 -11.60 -13.50 4.96
C VAL A 9 -11.52 -12.72 6.26
N ALA A 10 -12.29 -13.10 7.28
CA ALA A 10 -12.27 -12.44 8.58
C ALA A 10 -10.90 -12.55 9.27
N LEU A 11 -10.29 -13.74 9.24
CA LEU A 11 -8.95 -13.96 9.81
C LEU A 11 -7.87 -13.16 9.07
N ILE A 12 -7.91 -13.14 7.73
CA ILE A 12 -6.96 -12.38 6.92
C ILE A 12 -7.14 -10.88 7.16
N ALA A 13 -8.37 -10.38 7.18
CA ALA A 13 -8.66 -8.98 7.45
C ALA A 13 -8.21 -8.56 8.86
N PHE A 14 -8.45 -9.42 9.86
CA PHE A 14 -7.99 -9.20 11.23
C PHE A 14 -6.46 -9.16 11.30
N ALA A 15 -5.77 -10.12 10.71
CA ALA A 15 -4.30 -10.16 10.68
C ALA A 15 -3.72 -8.93 9.97
N ALA A 16 -4.31 -8.53 8.83
CA ALA A 16 -3.93 -7.33 8.09
C ALA A 16 -4.10 -6.05 8.93
N ALA A 17 -5.24 -5.90 9.61
CA ALA A 17 -5.51 -4.75 10.49
C ALA A 17 -4.60 -4.75 11.73
N PHE A 18 -4.33 -5.92 12.31
CA PHE A 18 -3.42 -6.08 13.44
C PHE A 18 -2.00 -5.66 13.06
N ILE A 19 -1.48 -6.15 11.93
CA ILE A 19 -0.15 -5.78 11.44
C ILE A 19 -0.07 -4.29 11.13
N GLN A 20 -1.09 -3.71 10.50
CA GLN A 20 -1.12 -2.26 10.28
C GLN A 20 -1.18 -1.47 11.60
N SER A 21 -1.82 -1.99 12.65
CA SER A 21 -1.85 -1.32 13.95
C SER A 21 -0.49 -1.34 14.66
N VAL A 22 0.31 -2.39 14.45
CA VAL A 22 1.66 -2.52 15.03
C VAL A 22 2.70 -1.76 14.21
N VAL A 23 2.66 -1.88 12.89
CA VAL A 23 3.69 -1.38 11.96
C VAL A 23 3.34 0.01 11.41
N GLY A 24 2.08 0.43 11.52
CA GLY A 24 1.57 1.70 10.96
C GLY A 24 1.19 1.62 9.48
N PHE A 25 1.54 0.52 8.79
CA PHE A 25 1.23 0.27 7.38
C PHE A 25 1.16 -1.24 7.09
N GLY A 26 0.74 -1.63 5.89
CA GLY A 26 0.94 -3.01 5.41
C GLY A 26 -0.28 -3.93 5.50
N SER A 27 -1.45 -3.42 5.88
CA SER A 27 -2.71 -4.19 5.79
C SER A 27 -2.96 -4.70 4.38
N ALA A 28 -2.79 -3.85 3.36
CA ALA A 28 -2.94 -4.26 1.98
C ALA A 28 -1.75 -5.12 1.49
N LEU A 29 -0.55 -4.89 2.02
CA LEU A 29 0.67 -5.62 1.63
C LEU A 29 0.53 -7.14 1.90
N LEU A 30 -0.10 -7.50 3.02
CA LEU A 30 -0.41 -8.89 3.36
C LEU A 30 -1.85 -9.28 2.99
N GLY A 31 -2.81 -8.40 3.24
CA GLY A 31 -4.23 -8.68 3.04
C GLY A 31 -4.59 -8.89 1.57
N MET A 32 -4.08 -8.07 0.65
CA MET A 32 -4.42 -8.18 -0.76
C MET A 32 -4.03 -9.53 -1.38
N PRO A 33 -2.76 -9.99 -1.34
CA PRO A 33 -2.40 -11.27 -1.96
C PRO A 33 -3.15 -12.46 -1.33
N LEU A 34 -3.34 -12.46 -0.01
CA LEU A 34 -4.06 -13.53 0.70
C LEU A 34 -5.56 -13.54 0.36
N LEU A 35 -6.21 -12.38 0.30
CA LEU A 35 -7.62 -12.29 -0.07
C LEU A 35 -7.84 -12.64 -1.53
N VAL A 36 -6.95 -12.22 -2.45
CA VAL A 36 -7.03 -12.62 -3.87
C VAL A 36 -6.99 -14.15 -3.99
N ALA A 37 -6.15 -14.83 -3.21
CA ALA A 37 -6.07 -16.29 -3.23
C ALA A 37 -7.35 -17.00 -2.76
N VAL A 38 -8.16 -16.36 -1.90
CA VAL A 38 -9.38 -16.96 -1.33
C VAL A 38 -10.64 -16.60 -2.11
N VAL A 39 -10.76 -15.34 -2.54
CA VAL A 39 -12.00 -14.79 -3.13
C VAL A 39 -11.82 -14.14 -4.51
N GLY A 40 -10.59 -14.14 -5.05
CA GLY A 40 -10.29 -13.50 -6.33
C GLY A 40 -10.17 -11.97 -6.23
N ILE A 41 -9.56 -11.36 -7.25
CA ILE A 41 -9.22 -9.93 -7.25
C ILE A 41 -10.43 -9.01 -7.30
N GLN A 42 -11.52 -9.44 -7.93
CA GLN A 42 -12.75 -8.67 -8.07
C GLN A 42 -13.47 -8.47 -6.73
N ILE A 43 -13.34 -9.42 -5.80
CA ILE A 43 -13.91 -9.32 -4.44
C ILE A 43 -12.87 -8.77 -3.46
N ALA A 44 -11.61 -9.21 -3.56
CA ALA A 44 -10.55 -8.78 -2.66
C ALA A 44 -10.28 -7.26 -2.73
N SER A 45 -10.24 -6.68 -3.93
CA SER A 45 -9.94 -5.25 -4.12
C SER A 45 -10.89 -4.32 -3.35
N PRO A 46 -12.23 -4.40 -3.52
CA PRO A 46 -13.15 -3.55 -2.77
C PRO A 46 -13.14 -3.84 -1.26
N LEU A 47 -12.96 -5.10 -0.84
CA LEU A 47 -12.86 -5.45 0.59
C LEU A 47 -11.64 -4.78 1.25
N VAL A 48 -10.48 -4.86 0.62
CA VAL A 48 -9.26 -4.21 1.12
C VAL A 48 -9.40 -2.69 1.10
N ALA A 49 -10.05 -2.12 0.08
CA ALA A 49 -10.29 -0.69 0.02
C ALA A 49 -11.15 -0.20 1.19
N MET A 50 -12.25 -0.91 1.50
CA MET A 50 -13.12 -0.56 2.64
C MET A 50 -12.37 -0.64 3.97
N LEU A 51 -11.58 -1.70 4.17
CA LEU A 51 -10.75 -1.85 5.37
C LEU A 51 -9.68 -0.75 5.45
N GLY A 52 -9.01 -0.47 4.34
CA GLY A 52 -7.97 0.53 4.21
C GLY A 52 -8.48 1.92 4.58
N VAL A 53 -9.62 2.34 4.03
CA VAL A 53 -10.24 3.64 4.33
C VAL A 53 -10.49 3.82 5.84
N VAL A 54 -11.00 2.80 6.52
CA VAL A 54 -11.25 2.85 7.98
C VAL A 54 -9.93 2.98 8.75
N LEU A 55 -8.94 2.13 8.43
CA LEU A 55 -7.65 2.12 9.13
C LEU A 55 -6.85 3.41 8.87
N GLU A 56 -6.85 3.91 7.64
CA GLU A 56 -6.19 5.16 7.25
C GLU A 56 -6.84 6.37 7.94
N MET A 57 -8.18 6.43 8.05
CA MET A 57 -8.84 7.47 8.83
C MET A 57 -8.39 7.47 10.29
N VAL A 58 -8.34 6.30 10.93
CA VAL A 58 -7.88 6.17 12.31
C VAL A 58 -6.43 6.65 12.45
N LEU A 59 -5.55 6.26 11.52
CA LEU A 59 -4.14 6.67 11.52
C LEU A 59 -3.99 8.18 11.31
N ILE A 60 -4.70 8.77 10.36
CA ILE A 60 -4.70 10.21 10.13
C ILE A 60 -5.13 10.95 11.39
N LEU A 61 -6.23 10.53 12.03
CA LEU A 61 -6.71 11.15 13.26
C LEU A 61 -5.71 11.03 14.41
N ARG A 62 -5.04 9.88 14.54
CA ARG A 62 -4.05 9.60 15.60
C ARG A 62 -2.76 10.39 15.41
N TYR A 63 -2.29 10.56 14.17
CA TYR A 63 -0.98 11.15 13.86
C TYR A 63 -1.07 12.55 13.25
N ARG A 64 -2.24 13.20 13.24
CA ARG A 64 -2.49 14.50 12.58
C ARG A 64 -1.50 15.60 12.95
N GLU A 65 -1.03 15.63 14.20
CA GLU A 65 -0.11 16.67 14.71
C GLU A 65 1.33 16.50 14.21
N HIS A 66 1.68 15.29 13.73
CA HIS A 66 3.00 14.96 13.20
C HIS A 66 3.04 14.99 11.66
N LEU A 67 1.92 15.33 11.00
CA LEU A 67 1.81 15.38 9.55
C LEU A 67 2.49 16.61 8.98
N HIS A 68 3.49 16.38 8.13
CA HIS A 68 4.10 17.42 7.33
C HIS A 68 3.22 17.72 6.10
N VAL A 69 2.16 18.51 6.30
CA VAL A 69 1.08 18.77 5.32
C VAL A 69 1.61 19.15 3.94
N GLY A 70 2.71 19.92 3.86
CA GLY A 70 3.32 20.31 2.60
C GLY A 70 3.91 19.14 1.78
N ILE A 71 4.50 18.13 2.42
CA ILE A 71 5.05 16.95 1.72
C ILE A 71 3.94 15.92 1.48
N VAL A 72 3.09 15.70 2.48
CA VAL A 72 1.94 14.78 2.36
C VAL A 72 1.02 15.23 1.23
N GLY A 73 0.70 16.52 1.13
CA GLY A 73 -0.13 17.06 0.05
C GLY A 73 0.46 16.84 -1.34
N LYS A 74 1.79 16.95 -1.50
CA LYS A 74 2.47 16.64 -2.78
C LYS A 74 2.40 15.16 -3.12
N LEU A 75 2.62 14.28 -2.14
CA LEU A 75 2.50 12.83 -2.32
C LEU A 75 1.07 12.46 -2.71
N VAL A 76 0.07 13.01 -2.02
CA VAL A 76 -1.36 12.78 -2.30
C VAL A 76 -1.73 13.28 -3.69
N ALA A 77 -1.30 14.49 -4.07
CA ALA A 77 -1.57 15.03 -5.40
C ALA A 77 -0.97 14.16 -6.51
N ALA A 78 0.26 13.68 -6.32
CA ALA A 78 0.89 12.76 -7.27
C ALA A 78 0.19 11.39 -7.30
N ALA A 79 -0.19 10.86 -6.14
CA ALA A 79 -0.90 9.60 -6.02
C ALA A 79 -2.27 9.66 -6.69
N ALA A 80 -2.99 10.77 -6.57
CA ALA A 80 -4.27 11.00 -7.21
C ALA A 80 -4.19 10.85 -8.74
N LEU A 81 -3.06 11.20 -9.36
CA LEU A 81 -2.83 10.99 -10.79
C LEU A 81 -2.49 9.53 -11.13
N GLY A 82 -1.85 8.80 -10.21
CA GLY A 82 -1.51 7.39 -10.39
C GLY A 82 -2.68 6.42 -10.18
N ILE A 83 -3.63 6.76 -9.30
CA ILE A 83 -4.77 5.91 -8.94
C ILE A 83 -5.60 5.48 -10.17
N PRO A 84 -6.03 6.38 -11.07
CA PRO A 84 -6.78 5.99 -12.27
C PRO A 84 -6.04 4.96 -13.12
N LEU A 85 -4.71 5.09 -13.23
CA LEU A 85 -3.89 4.16 -14.00
C LEU A 85 -3.82 2.78 -13.32
N GLY A 86 -3.70 2.73 -12.00
CA GLY A 86 -3.75 1.48 -11.23
C GLY A 86 -5.10 0.76 -11.37
N ILE A 87 -6.20 1.49 -11.22
CA ILE A 87 -7.56 0.96 -11.39
C ILE A 87 -7.76 0.46 -12.84
N TYR A 88 -7.33 1.25 -13.82
CA TYR A 88 -7.41 0.88 -15.23
C TYR A 88 -6.62 -0.42 -15.51
N ALA A 89 -5.42 -0.55 -14.93
CA ALA A 89 -4.58 -1.73 -15.10
C ALA A 89 -5.28 -2.99 -14.58
N VAL A 90 -5.84 -2.97 -13.37
CA VAL A 90 -6.55 -4.14 -12.81
C VAL A 90 -7.76 -4.54 -13.64
N LYS A 91 -8.43 -3.58 -14.28
CA LYS A 91 -9.64 -3.85 -15.07
C LYS A 91 -9.35 -4.34 -16.49
N ASN A 92 -8.27 -3.88 -17.12
CA ASN A 92 -8.06 -4.05 -18.56
C ASN A 92 -6.77 -4.82 -18.92
N VAL A 93 -5.85 -5.01 -17.98
CA VAL A 93 -4.62 -5.77 -18.19
C VAL A 93 -4.82 -7.21 -17.72
N ASP A 94 -4.15 -8.16 -18.36
CA ASP A 94 -4.18 -9.57 -17.98
C ASP A 94 -3.84 -9.76 -16.49
N GLN A 95 -4.67 -10.54 -15.80
CA GLN A 95 -4.56 -10.76 -14.36
C GLN A 95 -3.20 -11.36 -13.96
N ARG A 96 -2.56 -12.18 -14.80
CA ARG A 96 -1.24 -12.76 -14.51
C ARG A 96 -0.16 -11.68 -14.50
N ILE A 97 -0.25 -10.70 -15.40
CA ILE A 97 0.69 -9.57 -15.45
C ILE A 97 0.52 -8.71 -14.20
N VAL A 98 -0.72 -8.36 -13.87
CA VAL A 98 -1.07 -7.57 -12.68
C VAL A 98 -0.55 -8.24 -11.40
N LEU A 99 -0.87 -9.53 -11.20
CA LEU A 99 -0.38 -10.26 -10.03
C LEU A 99 1.15 -10.47 -10.05
N GLY A 100 1.76 -10.61 -11.23
CA GLY A 100 3.21 -10.68 -11.38
C GLY A 100 3.91 -9.41 -10.92
N ILE A 101 3.38 -8.23 -11.28
CA ILE A 101 3.88 -6.94 -10.80
C ILE A 101 3.76 -6.85 -9.28
N LEU A 102 2.61 -7.23 -8.71
CA LEU A 102 2.43 -7.26 -7.26
C LEU A 102 3.47 -8.16 -6.59
N ALA A 103 3.71 -9.36 -7.12
CA ALA A 103 4.71 -10.28 -6.59
C ALA A 103 6.12 -9.66 -6.61
N VAL A 104 6.51 -9.02 -7.71
CA VAL A 104 7.80 -8.32 -7.82
C VAL A 104 7.91 -7.21 -6.76
N VAL A 105 6.86 -6.41 -6.56
CA VAL A 105 6.83 -5.35 -5.54
C VAL A 105 7.02 -5.95 -4.14
N LEU A 106 6.29 -7.02 -3.81
CA LEU A 106 6.37 -7.68 -2.50
C LEU A 106 7.76 -8.26 -2.24
N VAL A 107 8.33 -8.98 -3.21
CA VAL A 107 9.66 -9.58 -3.09
C VAL A 107 10.72 -8.49 -2.96
N SER A 108 10.65 -7.44 -3.80
CA SER A 108 11.61 -6.33 -3.76
C SER A 108 11.57 -5.61 -2.41
N TYR A 109 10.36 -5.36 -1.89
CA TYR A 109 10.19 -4.73 -0.59
C TYR A 109 10.67 -5.62 0.57
N GLY A 110 10.38 -6.93 0.52
CA GLY A 110 10.87 -7.90 1.50
C GLY A 110 12.40 -8.00 1.51
N VAL A 111 13.02 -8.07 0.33
CA VAL A 111 14.49 -8.05 0.20
C VAL A 111 15.05 -6.74 0.75
N TYR A 112 14.46 -5.60 0.43
CA TYR A 112 14.87 -4.30 0.97
C TYR A 112 14.80 -4.28 2.50
N GLY A 113 13.69 -4.73 3.10
CA GLY A 113 13.50 -4.75 4.56
C GLY A 113 14.43 -5.71 5.31
N LEU A 114 14.84 -6.81 4.68
CA LEU A 114 15.81 -7.76 5.25
C LEU A 114 17.26 -7.34 5.01
N SER A 115 17.50 -6.50 4.01
CA SER A 115 18.84 -6.00 3.69
C SER A 115 19.19 -4.84 4.63
N LYS A 116 20.45 -4.78 5.09
CA LYS A 116 20.98 -3.58 5.78
C LYS A 116 21.28 -2.41 4.81
N PHE A 117 20.61 -2.40 3.65
CA PHE A 117 20.91 -1.45 2.59
C PHE A 117 20.39 -0.08 2.99
N SER A 118 21.30 0.88 3.18
CA SER A 118 20.92 2.27 3.44
C SER A 118 20.76 2.97 2.11
N LEU A 119 19.54 3.40 1.80
CA LEU A 119 19.29 4.18 0.60
C LEU A 119 19.98 5.55 0.70
N PRO A 120 20.50 6.10 -0.41
CA PRO A 120 21.01 7.46 -0.44
C PRO A 120 19.89 8.44 -0.09
N THR A 121 20.26 9.58 0.52
CA THR A 121 19.31 10.64 0.86
C THR A 121 18.69 11.20 -0.42
N LEU A 122 17.38 11.03 -0.57
CA LEU A 122 16.65 11.54 -1.72
C LEU A 122 16.31 13.02 -1.52
N GLU A 123 17.13 13.89 -2.10
CA GLU A 123 16.91 15.33 -2.11
C GLU A 123 16.12 15.78 -3.35
N GLY A 124 15.28 16.81 -3.20
CA GLY A 124 14.49 17.38 -4.29
C GLY A 124 13.02 16.93 -4.35
N ASN A 125 12.16 17.80 -4.88
CA ASN A 125 10.72 17.55 -4.96
C ASN A 125 10.34 16.52 -6.05
N GLY A 126 11.22 16.26 -7.03
CA GLY A 126 10.94 15.31 -8.12
C GLY A 126 10.69 13.88 -7.60
N TRP A 127 11.48 13.44 -6.61
CA TRP A 127 11.28 12.14 -5.97
C TRP A 127 9.96 12.05 -5.19
N THR A 128 9.50 13.16 -4.60
CA THR A 128 8.18 13.23 -3.95
C THR A 128 7.07 12.92 -4.95
N TYR A 129 7.10 13.55 -6.12
CA TYR A 129 6.08 13.33 -7.16
C TYR A 129 6.21 11.94 -7.79
N GLY A 130 7.42 11.48 -8.09
CA GLY A 130 7.65 10.15 -8.67
C GLY A 130 7.18 9.02 -7.75
N LEU A 131 7.60 9.03 -6.48
CA LEU A 131 7.22 8.00 -5.52
C LEU A 131 5.75 8.11 -5.10
N GLY A 132 5.21 9.34 -5.04
CA GLY A 132 3.77 9.54 -4.86
C GLY A 132 2.94 8.98 -6.02
N PHE A 133 3.37 9.18 -7.27
CA PHE A 133 2.70 8.63 -8.45
C PHE A 133 2.75 7.10 -8.48
N ILE A 134 3.91 6.50 -8.19
CA ILE A 134 4.05 5.03 -8.08
C ILE A 134 3.18 4.49 -6.94
N ALA A 135 3.16 5.17 -5.78
CA ALA A 135 2.26 4.84 -4.67
C ALA A 135 0.79 4.91 -5.09
N GLY A 136 0.42 5.89 -5.91
CA GLY A 136 -0.92 6.01 -6.49
C GLY A 136 -1.29 4.83 -7.39
N ILE A 137 -0.39 4.41 -8.29
CA ILE A 137 -0.63 3.24 -9.16
C ILE A 137 -0.83 1.97 -8.32
N LEU A 138 0.08 1.71 -7.38
CA LEU A 138 0.00 0.52 -6.51
C LEU A 138 -1.18 0.60 -5.54
N GLY A 139 -1.54 1.80 -5.09
CA GLY A 139 -2.75 2.09 -4.31
C GLY A 139 -4.02 1.79 -5.09
N GLY A 140 -4.14 2.32 -6.31
CA GLY A 140 -5.30 2.08 -7.18
C GLY A 140 -5.44 0.62 -7.62
N ALA A 141 -4.32 -0.07 -7.85
CA ALA A 141 -4.34 -1.47 -8.30
C ALA A 141 -4.52 -2.47 -7.14
N TYR A 142 -3.82 -2.27 -6.02
CA TYR A 142 -3.66 -3.28 -4.97
C TYR A 142 -3.99 -2.76 -3.56
N ASN A 143 -4.51 -1.53 -3.44
CA ASN A 143 -4.59 -0.80 -2.18
C ASN A 143 -3.25 -0.69 -1.44
N THR A 144 -2.12 -0.82 -2.15
CA THR A 144 -0.78 -0.94 -1.55
C THR A 144 0.09 0.28 -1.89
N ALA A 145 -0.30 1.45 -1.39
CA ALA A 145 0.49 2.67 -1.55
C ALA A 145 1.73 2.74 -0.62
N GLY A 146 1.80 1.86 0.38
CA GLY A 146 2.80 1.89 1.45
C GLY A 146 4.26 1.81 0.98
N PRO A 147 4.68 0.77 0.23
CA PRO A 147 6.11 0.52 -0.04
C PRO A 147 6.87 1.72 -0.63
N PRO A 148 6.37 2.42 -1.68
CA PRO A 148 7.07 3.59 -2.21
C PRO A 148 7.14 4.76 -1.22
N VAL A 149 6.09 4.97 -0.42
CA VAL A 149 6.03 6.06 0.57
C VAL A 149 6.97 5.81 1.75
N ILE A 150 7.09 4.56 2.21
CA ILE A 150 7.99 4.18 3.30
C ILE A 150 9.44 4.26 2.86
N ILE A 151 9.74 3.76 1.65
CA ILE A 151 11.06 3.91 1.03
C ILE A 151 11.43 5.40 0.95
N TYR A 152 10.49 6.25 0.54
CA TYR A 152 10.70 7.69 0.50
C TYR A 152 10.99 8.29 1.88
N GLY A 153 10.20 7.91 2.89
CA GLY A 153 10.38 8.37 4.27
C GLY A 153 11.73 7.96 4.87
N HIS A 154 12.14 6.70 4.66
CA HIS A 154 13.46 6.20 5.04
C HIS A 154 14.58 6.99 4.36
N ALA A 155 14.47 7.23 3.05
CA ALA A 155 15.46 8.00 2.29
C ALA A 155 15.48 9.49 2.71
N ARG A 156 14.38 10.04 3.21
CA ARG A 156 14.29 11.38 3.81
C ARG A 156 14.73 11.43 5.28
N ARG A 157 15.13 10.29 5.86
CA ARG A 157 15.48 10.13 7.28
C ARG A 157 14.38 10.61 8.22
N TRP A 158 13.13 10.37 7.88
CA TRP A 158 12.05 10.60 8.82
C TRP A 158 12.21 9.67 10.03
N PRO A 159 12.01 10.17 11.26
CA PRO A 159 12.06 9.32 12.43
C PRO A 159 11.03 8.21 12.27
N ALA A 160 11.47 6.96 12.45
CA ALA A 160 10.56 5.84 12.60
C ALA A 160 9.84 6.02 13.94
N THR A 161 8.54 6.34 13.88
CA THR A 161 7.67 6.38 15.06
C THR A 161 7.39 4.99 15.57
#